data_AF-A0A2V4P1H6-F1
#
_entry.id   AF-A0A2V4P1H6-F1
#
_cell.length_a   1.000
_cell.length_b   1.000
_cell.length_c   1.000
_cell.angle_alpha   90.00
_cell.angle_beta   90.00
_cell.angle_gamma   90.00
#
_symmetry.space_group_name_H-M   'P 1'
#
loop_
_entity.id
_entity.type
_entity.pdbx_description
1 polymer ?
#
loop_
_entity_poly.entity_id
_entity_poly.type
_entity_poly.pdbx_seq_one_letter_code
_entity_poly.pdbx_strand_id
1 'polypeptide(L)'
;MVTVPRFQLHDPDLLRTLMRRTGDGTRTSVRDLAKVAGVHASHVGELLTGHQKTATGEVAAAISGRIGVDLLVLWTPAERTANAVEQEVSV
;
A
#
# COMPACT_ATOMS: atom_id res chain seq x y z
N MET A 1 -8.03 14.63 -16.40
CA MET A 1 -7.02 14.36 -15.36
C MET A 1 -7.28 12.98 -14.78
N VAL A 2 -6.33 12.06 -14.90
CA VAL A 2 -6.45 10.73 -14.27
C VAL A 2 -6.06 10.88 -12.80
N THR A 3 -6.94 10.51 -11.87
CA THR A 3 -6.63 10.53 -10.44
C THR A 3 -5.83 9.29 -10.09
N VAL A 4 -4.64 9.45 -9.51
CA VAL A 4 -3.85 8.30 -9.01
C VAL A 4 -4.58 7.73 -7.79
N PRO A 5 -4.95 6.43 -7.80
CA PRO A 5 -5.65 5.83 -6.67
C PRO A 5 -4.76 5.88 -5.42
N ARG A 6 -5.39 6.14 -4.27
CA ARG A 6 -4.72 6.08 -2.96
C ARG A 6 -5.24 4.92 -2.15
N PHE A 7 -4.36 4.38 -1.34
CA PHE A 7 -4.64 3.27 -0.45
C PHE A 7 -4.22 3.64 0.96
N GLN A 8 -5.01 3.24 1.94
CA GLN A 8 -4.69 3.36 3.34
C GLN A 8 -4.16 2.04 3.86
N LEU A 9 -3.05 2.07 4.60
CA LEU A 9 -2.55 0.89 5.31
C LEU A 9 -3.52 0.59 6.46
N HIS A 10 -4.10 -0.61 6.44
CA HIS A 10 -5.14 -0.98 7.40
C HIS A 10 -4.56 -1.22 8.80
N ASP A 11 -3.45 -1.97 8.88
CA ASP A 11 -2.79 -2.34 10.12
C ASP A 11 -1.25 -2.31 9.96
N PRO A 12 -0.55 -1.35 10.59
CA PRO A 12 0.91 -1.30 10.57
C PRO A 12 1.59 -2.50 11.24
N ASP A 13 0.96 -3.11 12.26
CA ASP A 13 1.51 -4.27 12.96
C ASP A 13 1.38 -5.56 12.15
N LEU A 14 0.32 -5.66 11.33
CA LEU A 14 0.23 -6.69 10.30
C LEU A 14 1.39 -6.58 9.30
N LEU A 15 1.69 -5.37 8.80
CA LEU A 15 2.82 -5.16 7.91
C LEU A 15 4.14 -5.56 8.58
N ARG A 16 4.39 -5.15 9.84
CA ARG A 16 5.55 -5.60 10.62
C ARG A 16 5.62 -7.11 10.76
N THR A 17 4.47 -7.76 10.87
CA THR A 17 4.37 -9.21 11.01
C THR A 17 4.76 -9.93 9.74
N LEU A 18 4.22 -9.49 8.60
CA LEU A 18 4.54 -10.07 7.30
C LEU A 18 5.99 -9.79 6.88
N MET A 19 6.59 -8.69 7.32
CA MET A 19 8.02 -8.41 7.09
C MET A 19 8.96 -9.45 7.73
N ARG A 20 8.52 -10.14 8.79
CA ARG A 20 9.34 -11.17 9.47
C ARG A 20 9.41 -12.49 8.70
N ARG A 21 8.45 -12.75 7.82
CA ARG A 21 8.40 -13.93 6.94
C ARG A 21 7.47 -13.64 5.76
N THR A 22 8.06 -13.28 4.62
CA THR A 22 7.34 -12.97 3.39
C THR A 22 6.85 -14.25 2.68
N GLY A 23 6.09 -14.09 1.59
CA GLY A 23 5.53 -15.21 0.82
C GLY A 23 6.57 -16.18 0.26
N ASP A 24 7.82 -15.74 0.09
CA ASP A 24 8.98 -16.56 -0.29
C ASP A 24 9.74 -17.16 0.92
N GLY A 25 9.25 -16.95 2.14
CA GLY A 25 9.86 -17.41 3.39
C GLY A 25 11.03 -16.55 3.90
N THR A 26 11.41 -15.48 3.20
CA THR A 26 12.52 -14.60 3.61
C THR A 26 12.08 -13.50 4.58
N ARG A 27 13.06 -12.80 5.18
CA ARG A 27 12.80 -11.54 5.89
C ARG A 27 12.98 -10.37 4.93
N THR A 28 12.26 -9.28 5.17
CA THR A 28 12.48 -8.01 4.46
C THR A 28 12.61 -6.84 5.42
N SER A 29 13.33 -5.80 5.01
CA SER A 29 13.58 -4.58 5.80
C SER A 29 12.84 -3.37 5.25
N VAL A 30 12.75 -2.31 6.06
CA VAL A 30 12.24 -0.98 5.63
C VAL A 30 12.99 -0.48 4.39
N ARG A 31 14.31 -0.69 4.32
CA ARG A 31 15.13 -0.27 3.19
C ARG A 31 14.81 -1.05 1.93
N ASP A 32 14.55 -2.35 2.05
CA ASP A 32 14.16 -3.18 0.91
C ASP A 32 12.80 -2.77 0.35
N LEU A 33 11.81 -2.58 1.24
CA LEU A 33 10.48 -2.10 0.87
C LEU A 33 10.55 -0.72 0.20
N ALA A 34 11.36 0.18 0.73
CA ALA A 34 11.55 1.51 0.15
C ALA A 34 12.18 1.44 -1.24
N LYS A 35 13.20 0.59 -1.42
CA LYS A 35 13.88 0.36 -2.70
C LYS A 35 12.92 -0.17 -3.77
N VAL A 36 12.12 -1.20 -3.47
CA VAL A 36 11.19 -1.79 -4.44
C VAL A 36 10.02 -0.86 -4.77
N ALA A 37 9.59 -0.04 -3.81
CA ALA A 37 8.50 0.91 -3.99
C ALA A 37 8.95 2.27 -4.56
N GLY A 38 10.26 2.49 -4.76
CA GLY A 38 10.79 3.75 -5.30
C GLY A 38 10.61 4.95 -4.38
N VAL A 39 10.56 4.74 -3.06
CA VAL A 39 10.35 5.81 -2.07
C VAL A 39 11.52 5.93 -1.10
N HIS A 40 11.58 7.05 -0.37
CA HIS A 40 12.53 7.22 0.71
C HIS A 40 12.20 6.29 1.89
N ALA A 41 13.22 5.78 2.59
CA ALA A 41 13.04 4.86 3.72
C ALA A 41 12.18 5.44 4.85
N SER A 42 12.19 6.77 5.04
CA SER A 42 11.32 7.43 6.03
C SER A 42 9.84 7.24 5.73
N HIS A 43 9.43 7.19 4.45
CA HIS A 43 8.04 6.99 4.07
C HIS A 43 7.52 5.63 4.55
N VAL A 44 8.31 4.57 4.36
CA VAL A 44 7.97 3.23 4.89
C VAL A 44 8.02 3.21 6.42
N GLY A 45 8.99 3.91 7.03
CA GLY A 45 9.03 4.09 8.48
C GLY A 45 7.77 4.76 9.05
N GLU A 46 7.29 5.83 8.40
CA GLU A 46 6.09 6.56 8.77
C GLU A 46 4.81 5.73 8.59
N LEU A 47 4.77 4.85 7.58
CA LEU A 47 3.70 3.87 7.41
C LEU A 47 3.66 2.88 8.58
N LEU A 48 4.82 2.38 9.00
CA LEU A 48 4.90 1.48 10.15
C LEU A 48 4.50 2.19 11.44
N THR A 49 4.95 3.43 11.67
CA THR A 49 4.57 4.18 12.89
C THR A 49 3.14 4.72 12.85
N GLY A 50 2.46 4.68 11.70
CA GLY A 50 1.13 5.24 11.50
C GLY A 50 1.12 6.77 11.40
N HIS A 51 2.28 7.42 11.35
CA HIS A 51 2.39 8.87 11.10
C HIS A 51 1.89 9.22 9.69
N GLN A 52 2.28 8.39 8.72
CA GLN A 52 1.68 8.37 7.39
C GLN A 52 0.76 7.15 7.31
N LYS A 53 -0.47 7.32 6.84
CA LYS A 53 -1.43 6.21 6.72
C LYS A 53 -1.70 5.81 5.28
N THR A 54 -1.31 6.62 4.30
CA THR A 54 -1.69 6.41 2.90
C THR A 54 -0.48 6.32 1.97
N ALA A 55 -0.63 5.54 0.92
CA ALA A 55 0.31 5.43 -0.19
C ALA A 55 -0.42 5.59 -1.54
N THR A 56 0.32 5.83 -2.61
CA THR A 56 -0.21 5.70 -3.97
C THR A 56 -0.46 4.23 -4.30
N GLY A 57 -1.30 3.95 -5.30
CA GLY A 57 -1.53 2.58 -5.77
C GLY A 57 -0.25 1.86 -6.18
N GLU A 58 0.67 2.55 -6.85
CA GLU A 58 1.97 1.99 -7.25
C GLU A 58 2.83 1.57 -6.05
N VAL A 59 2.92 2.43 -5.03
CA VAL A 59 3.69 2.13 -3.81
C VAL A 59 3.03 0.98 -3.03
N ALA A 60 1.71 1.01 -2.88
CA ALA A 60 0.96 -0.03 -2.18
C ALA A 60 1.09 -1.40 -2.87
N ALA A 61 1.01 -1.43 -4.20
CA ALA A 61 1.20 -2.64 -5.00
C ALA A 61 2.64 -3.17 -4.90
N ALA A 62 3.64 -2.29 -4.99
CA ALA A 62 5.05 -2.69 -4.87
C ALA A 62 5.38 -3.29 -3.50
N ILE A 63 4.89 -2.67 -2.41
CA ILE A 63 5.05 -3.19 -1.06
C ILE A 63 4.36 -4.56 -0.94
N SER A 64 3.11 -4.68 -1.40
CA SER A 64 2.35 -5.94 -1.31
C SER A 64 3.01 -7.07 -2.09
N GLY A 65 3.48 -6.77 -3.31
CA GLY A 65 4.22 -7.71 -4.14
C GLY A 65 5.53 -8.17 -3.50
N ARG A 66 6.28 -7.27 -2.86
CA ARG A 66 7.50 -7.67 -2.13
C ARG A 66 7.19 -8.51 -0.89
N ILE A 67 6.09 -8.23 -0.20
CA ILE A 67 5.64 -9.04 0.92
C ILE A 67 5.14 -10.42 0.46
N GLY A 68 4.59 -10.51 -0.75
CA GLY A 68 4.02 -11.74 -1.30
C GLY A 68 2.56 -11.96 -0.87
N VAL A 69 1.80 -10.87 -0.73
CA VAL A 69 0.36 -10.90 -0.44
C VAL A 69 -0.41 -10.06 -1.44
N ASP A 70 -1.70 -10.35 -1.58
CA ASP A 70 -2.60 -9.52 -2.37
C ASP A 70 -2.76 -8.13 -1.75
N LEU A 71 -2.97 -7.12 -2.60
CA LEU A 71 -3.05 -5.71 -2.22
C LEU A 71 -4.04 -5.49 -1.05
N LEU A 72 -5.21 -6.11 -1.11
CA LEU A 72 -6.28 -5.89 -0.13
C LEU A 72 -6.05 -6.58 1.22
N VAL A 73 -5.00 -7.40 1.35
CA VAL A 73 -4.59 -7.96 2.65
C VAL A 73 -4.01 -6.87 3.57
N LEU A 74 -3.29 -5.91 2.98
CA LEU A 74 -2.63 -4.83 3.72
C LEU A 74 -3.35 -3.50 3.60
N TRP A 75 -4.05 -3.28 2.50
CA TRP A 75 -4.49 -1.97 2.09
C TRP A 75 -6.00 -1.90 1.88
N THR A 76 -6.60 -0.81 2.34
CA THR A 76 -7.97 -0.45 2.00
C THR A 76 -7.94 0.67 0.96
N PRO A 77 -8.75 0.63 -0.10
CA PRO A 77 -8.92 1.78 -0.98
C PRO A 77 -9.25 3.01 -0.14
N ALA A 78 -8.42 4.06 -0.24
CA ALA A 78 -8.71 5.33 0.38
C ALA A 78 -9.63 6.08 -0.58
N GLU A 79 -10.92 5.73 -0.55
CA GLU A 79 -11.92 6.43 -1.34
C GLU A 79 -11.89 7.92 -0.98
N ARG A 80 -11.72 8.75 -2.01
CA ARG A 80 -12.33 10.07 -1.96
C ARG A 80 -13.81 9.79 -2.20
N THR A 81 -14.67 10.14 -1.24
CA THR A 81 -16.07 10.42 -1.53
C THR A 81 -16.09 11.63 -2.49
N ALA A 82 -15.84 11.39 -3.76
CA ALA A 82 -16.17 12.28 -4.84
C ALA A 82 -17.32 11.57 -5.53
N ASN A 83 -18.52 12.15 -5.37
CA ASN A 83 -19.77 11.76 -6.00
C ASN A 83 -19.55 10.79 -7.17
N ALA A 84 -20.05 9.56 -7.02
CA ALA A 84 -20.33 8.71 -8.16
C ALA A 84 -21.35 9.47 -9.02
N VAL A 85 -20.85 10.32 -9.92
CA VAL A 85 -21.63 10.76 -11.06
C VAL A 85 -21.78 9.53 -11.92
N GLU A 86 -23.02 9.03 -11.95
CA GLU A 86 -23.53 8.01 -12.85
C GLU A 86 -22.83 8.13 -14.21
N GLN A 87 -22.06 7.11 -14.58
CA GLN A 87 -21.85 6.86 -16.00
C GLN A 87 -23.07 6.09 -16.45
N GLU A 88 -24.02 6.88 -16.95
CA GLU A 88 -25.20 6.48 -17.70
C GLU A 88 -24.83 5.37 -18.69
N VAL A 89 -25.57 4.28 -18.61
CA VAL A 89 -25.60 3.24 -19.64
C VAL A 89 -26.10 3.90 -20.92
N SER A 90 -25.29 3.94 -21.98
CA SER A 90 -25.81 4.13 -23.33
C SER A 90 -25.74 2.83 -24.10
N VAL A 91 -26.95 2.36 -24.39
CA VAL A 91 -27.35 1.44 -25.47
C VAL A 91 -26.82 1.92 -26.81
#